data_AF-A0AAX0VBI2-F1
#
_entry.id   AF-A0AAX0VBI2-F1
#
_cell.length_a   1.000
_cell.length_b   1.000
_cell.length_c   1.000
_cell.angle_alpha   90.00
_cell.angle_beta   90.00
_cell.angle_gamma   90.00
#
_symmetry.space_group_name_H-M   'P 1'
#
loop_
_entity.id
_entity.type
_entity.pdbx_description
1 polymer ?
#
loop_
_entity_poly.entity_id
_entity_poly.type
_entity_poly.pdbx_seq_one_letter_code
_entity_poly.pdbx_strand_id
1 'polypeptide(L)'
;MSILMGIVGLVFIFAIGWLVSSNRKKIRYKQIGILLVTQFVISFLCLHTSGGVKVLAGISNFFSWLMGQAAGGVDFVFGGVVIKSGASVFFLNVLMPIVFISALVGILNYIKVLPFIIKWLGKGINKLSGMGELESYFAVSTAVLGQPEVFLTIKERIPNLSPQRLYTICASAMSAVSAAMLASYMKMVPGKFVVVAVFLNIFSALIISCIVNPYEPEVEDQKTIEAHLSTEKEPFFQVLGNYIVDGFQLALTVAAMLIGFVSLVTLAPMSR
;
A
#
# COMPACT_ATOMS: atom_id res chain seq x y z
N MET A 1 13.95 -10.72 -26.51
CA MET A 1 14.56 -9.45 -26.05
C MET A 1 13.92 -8.95 -24.75
N SER A 2 12.60 -8.82 -24.67
CA SER A 2 11.90 -8.36 -23.44
C SER A 2 12.12 -9.25 -22.20
N ILE A 3 12.05 -10.58 -22.35
CA ILE A 3 12.26 -11.52 -21.24
C ILE A 3 13.69 -11.42 -20.69
N LEU A 4 14.68 -11.35 -21.59
CA LEU A 4 16.08 -11.20 -21.22
C LEU A 4 16.31 -9.90 -20.44
N MET A 5 15.71 -8.80 -20.89
CA MET A 5 15.78 -7.51 -20.20
C MET A 5 15.13 -7.56 -18.81
N GLY A 6 14.01 -8.29 -18.65
CA GLY A 6 13.38 -8.52 -17.35
C GLY A 6 14.27 -9.30 -16.39
N ILE A 7 14.92 -10.36 -16.87
CA ILE A 7 15.88 -11.15 -16.07
C ILE A 7 17.07 -10.29 -15.65
N VAL A 8 17.65 -9.53 -16.59
CA VAL A 8 18.77 -8.62 -16.29
C VAL A 8 18.35 -7.57 -15.25
N GLY A 9 17.13 -7.02 -15.35
CA GLY A 9 16.59 -6.10 -14.36
C GLY A 9 16.48 -6.71 -12.95
N LEU A 10 15.99 -7.95 -12.84
CA LEU A 10 15.92 -8.65 -11.55
C LEU A 10 17.30 -8.92 -10.95
N VAL A 11 18.26 -9.35 -11.78
CA VAL A 11 19.65 -9.55 -11.35
C VAL A 11 20.28 -8.23 -10.90
N PHE A 12 19.99 -7.14 -11.61
CA PHE A 12 20.51 -5.81 -11.28
C PHE A 12 19.95 -5.30 -9.95
N ILE A 13 18.64 -5.40 -9.71
CA ILE A 13 18.02 -5.03 -8.43
C ILE A 13 18.58 -5.89 -7.30
N PHE A 14 18.74 -7.20 -7.53
CA PHE A 14 19.37 -8.09 -6.56
C PHE A 14 20.81 -7.67 -6.26
N ALA A 15 21.60 -7.33 -7.27
CA ALA A 15 22.98 -6.90 -7.12
C ALA A 15 23.09 -5.60 -6.30
N ILE A 16 22.24 -4.61 -6.57
CA ILE A 16 22.18 -3.38 -5.76
C ILE A 16 21.84 -3.72 -4.31
N GLY A 17 20.79 -4.51 -4.08
CA GLY A 17 20.40 -4.92 -2.73
C GLY A 17 21.52 -5.67 -2.00
N TRP A 18 22.24 -6.54 -2.70
CA TRP A 18 23.36 -7.30 -2.17
C TRP A 18 24.55 -6.40 -1.80
N LEU A 19 24.83 -5.36 -2.59
CA LEU A 19 25.89 -4.39 -2.31
C LEU A 19 25.63 -3.63 -1.01
N VAL A 20 24.40 -3.18 -0.79
CA VAL A 20 23.98 -2.42 0.41
C VAL A 20 23.51 -3.29 1.57
N SER A 21 23.60 -4.63 1.43
CA SER A 21 23.14 -5.57 2.45
C SER A 21 23.91 -5.44 3.75
N SER A 22 23.20 -5.41 4.88
CA SER A 22 23.78 -5.34 6.21
C SER A 22 24.56 -6.60 6.59
N ASN A 23 24.18 -7.77 6.04
CA ASN A 23 24.89 -9.02 6.25
C ASN A 23 24.70 -10.04 5.10
N ARG A 24 25.59 -9.96 4.10
CA ARG A 24 25.55 -10.80 2.88
C ARG A 24 25.54 -12.32 3.14
N LYS A 25 26.06 -12.77 4.28
CA LYS A 25 26.10 -14.20 4.65
C LYS A 25 24.75 -14.73 5.14
N LYS A 26 23.88 -13.85 5.64
CA LYS A 26 22.57 -14.22 6.20
C LYS A 26 21.42 -14.06 5.20
N ILE A 27 21.70 -13.71 3.95
CA ILE A 27 20.67 -13.51 2.92
C ILE A 27 19.81 -14.76 2.77
N ARG A 28 18.49 -14.55 2.80
CA ARG A 28 17.47 -15.59 2.84
C ARG A 28 17.07 -16.05 1.44
N TYR A 29 18.01 -16.67 0.71
CA TYR A 29 17.84 -17.05 -0.70
C TYR A 29 16.61 -17.94 -0.97
N LYS A 30 16.33 -18.90 -0.07
CA LYS A 30 15.15 -19.77 -0.19
C LYS A 30 13.85 -18.97 -0.19
N GLN A 31 13.73 -18.03 0.74
CA GLN A 31 12.55 -17.16 0.89
C GLN A 31 12.40 -16.23 -0.31
N ILE A 32 13.50 -15.63 -0.78
CA ILE A 32 13.51 -14.81 -1.99
C ILE A 32 12.98 -15.61 -3.19
N GLY A 33 13.46 -16.84 -3.39
CA GLY A 33 12.98 -17.71 -4.46
C GLY A 33 11.49 -18.04 -4.35
N ILE A 34 11.01 -18.40 -3.16
CA ILE A 34 9.58 -18.69 -2.91
C ILE A 34 8.72 -17.46 -3.22
N LEU A 35 9.11 -16.28 -2.75
CA LEU A 35 8.37 -15.03 -2.95
C LEU A 35 8.35 -14.62 -4.43
N LEU A 36 9.48 -14.72 -5.14
CA LEU A 36 9.56 -14.44 -6.58
C LEU A 36 8.67 -15.38 -7.38
N VAL A 37 8.75 -16.69 -7.13
CA VAL A 37 7.88 -17.68 -7.79
C VAL A 37 6.41 -17.37 -7.50
N THR A 38 6.09 -17.04 -6.25
CA THR A 38 4.73 -16.64 -5.86
C THR A 38 4.26 -15.42 -6.64
N GLN A 39 5.10 -14.38 -6.80
CA GLN A 39 4.78 -13.21 -7.62
C GLN A 39 4.53 -13.56 -9.08
N PHE A 40 5.36 -14.41 -9.68
CA PHE A 40 5.16 -14.87 -11.07
C PHE A 40 3.85 -15.65 -11.23
N VAL A 41 3.55 -16.55 -10.29
CA VAL A 41 2.30 -17.32 -10.29
C VAL A 41 1.09 -16.39 -10.14
N ILE A 42 1.09 -15.49 -9.16
CA ILE A 42 0.00 -14.52 -8.96
C ILE A 42 -0.17 -13.63 -10.19
N SER A 43 0.93 -13.09 -10.73
CA SER A 43 0.91 -12.24 -11.93
C SER A 43 0.32 -12.98 -13.12
N PHE A 44 0.76 -14.22 -13.36
CA PHE A 44 0.21 -15.07 -14.43
C PHE A 44 -1.28 -15.36 -14.22
N LEU A 45 -1.68 -15.78 -13.01
CA LEU A 45 -3.08 -16.05 -12.70
C LEU A 45 -3.94 -14.80 -12.91
N CYS A 46 -3.51 -13.65 -12.42
CA CYS A 46 -4.27 -12.40 -12.48
C CYS A 46 -4.32 -11.80 -13.90
N LEU A 47 -3.24 -11.86 -14.67
CA LEU A 47 -3.13 -11.13 -15.95
C LEU A 47 -3.37 -12.00 -17.20
N HIS A 48 -3.12 -13.31 -17.12
CA HIS A 48 -3.25 -14.21 -18.28
C HIS A 48 -4.47 -15.12 -18.23
N THR A 49 -4.97 -15.50 -17.05
CA THR A 49 -6.15 -16.38 -16.98
C THR A 49 -7.45 -15.58 -17.14
N SER A 50 -8.43 -16.19 -17.81
CA SER A 50 -9.75 -15.57 -17.99
C SER A 50 -10.45 -15.29 -16.66
N GLY A 51 -10.26 -16.16 -15.66
CA GLY A 51 -10.76 -15.97 -14.30
C GLY A 51 -10.10 -14.78 -13.60
N GLY A 52 -8.76 -14.70 -13.63
CA GLY A 52 -8.03 -13.59 -13.02
C GLY A 52 -8.37 -12.23 -13.63
N VAL A 53 -8.44 -12.14 -14.96
CA VAL A 53 -8.81 -10.89 -15.65
C VAL A 53 -10.23 -10.45 -15.26
N LYS A 54 -11.19 -11.38 -15.13
CA LYS A 54 -12.54 -11.08 -14.65
C LYS A 54 -12.54 -10.57 -13.21
N VAL A 55 -11.77 -11.19 -12.32
CA VAL A 55 -11.64 -10.74 -10.92
C VAL A 55 -11.04 -9.33 -10.85
N LEU A 56 -9.97 -9.06 -11.59
CA LEU A 56 -9.35 -7.72 -11.62
C LEU A 56 -10.28 -6.66 -12.21
N ALA A 57 -11.04 -7.01 -13.25
CA ALA A 57 -12.06 -6.12 -13.82
C ALA A 57 -13.17 -5.85 -12.81
N GLY A 58 -13.63 -6.85 -12.07
CA GLY A 58 -14.60 -6.70 -10.99
C GLY A 58 -14.12 -5.73 -9.91
N ILE A 59 -12.88 -5.89 -9.44
CA ILE A 59 -12.27 -4.98 -8.46
C ILE A 59 -12.17 -3.55 -9.04
N SER A 60 -11.68 -3.41 -10.28
CA SER A 60 -11.55 -2.10 -10.93
C SER A 60 -12.90 -1.40 -11.11
N ASN A 61 -13.93 -2.14 -11.47
CA ASN A 61 -15.30 -1.63 -11.62
C ASN A 61 -15.89 -1.22 -10.26
N PHE A 62 -15.63 -1.99 -9.21
CA PHE A 62 -16.05 -1.65 -7.85
C PHE A 62 -15.43 -0.33 -7.37
N PHE A 63 -14.11 -0.14 -7.57
CA PHE A 63 -13.46 1.14 -7.26
C PHE A 63 -13.98 2.29 -8.14
N SER A 64 -14.25 2.03 -9.42
CA SER A 64 -14.85 3.03 -10.31
C SER A 64 -16.25 3.45 -9.85
N TRP A 65 -17.06 2.51 -9.37
CA TRP A 65 -18.36 2.77 -8.79
C TRP A 65 -18.26 3.59 -7.49
N LEU A 66 -17.33 3.23 -6.59
CA LEU A 66 -17.04 4.02 -5.38
C LEU A 66 -16.65 5.46 -5.72
N MET A 67 -15.84 5.66 -6.75
CA MET A 67 -15.46 7.00 -7.22
C MET A 67 -16.66 7.80 -7.75
N GLY A 68 -17.63 7.13 -8.38
CA GLY A 68 -18.89 7.76 -8.76
C GLY A 68 -19.71 8.23 -7.56
N GLN A 69 -19.71 7.46 -6.46
CA GLN A 69 -20.37 7.87 -5.21
C GLN A 69 -19.64 9.04 -4.55
N ALA A 70 -18.31 9.00 -4.54
CA ALA A 70 -17.49 10.09 -4.01
C ALA A 70 -17.74 11.40 -4.76
N ALA A 71 -17.90 11.35 -6.09
CA ALA A 71 -18.20 12.52 -6.91
C ALA A 71 -19.48 13.24 -6.46
N GLY A 72 -20.53 12.53 -6.05
CA GLY A 72 -21.74 13.16 -5.52
C GLY A 72 -21.49 14.03 -4.28
N GLY A 73 -20.58 13.62 -3.40
CA GLY A 73 -20.17 14.43 -2.24
C GLY A 73 -19.33 15.65 -2.63
N VAL A 74 -18.46 15.51 -3.63
CA VAL A 74 -17.69 16.63 -4.19
C VAL A 74 -18.62 17.63 -4.87
N ASP A 75 -19.58 17.17 -5.66
CA ASP A 75 -20.55 18.00 -6.37
C ASP A 75 -21.46 18.74 -5.40
N PHE A 76 -21.83 18.14 -4.26
CA PHE A 76 -22.59 18.82 -3.22
C PHE A 76 -21.85 20.05 -2.66
N VAL A 77 -20.54 19.94 -2.42
CA VAL A 77 -19.74 21.02 -1.82
C VAL A 77 -19.23 22.03 -2.87
N PHE A 78 -18.84 21.53 -4.05
CA PHE A 78 -18.10 22.31 -5.06
C PHE A 78 -18.82 22.41 -6.42
N GLY A 79 -20.01 21.85 -6.60
CA GLY A 79 -20.72 21.82 -7.89
C GLY A 79 -21.09 23.20 -8.45
N GLY A 80 -21.09 24.24 -7.61
CA GLY A 80 -21.26 25.63 -8.05
C GLY A 80 -20.02 26.26 -8.70
N VAL A 81 -18.86 25.58 -8.69
CA VAL A 81 -17.63 26.08 -9.29
C VAL A 81 -17.74 25.98 -10.82
N VAL A 82 -17.64 27.12 -11.51
CA VAL A 82 -17.67 27.17 -12.97
C VAL A 82 -16.36 26.63 -13.54
N ILE A 83 -16.40 25.43 -14.07
CA ILE A 83 -15.29 24.79 -14.78
C ILE A 83 -15.53 24.95 -16.28
N LYS A 84 -14.50 25.39 -17.03
CA LYS A 84 -14.57 25.49 -18.49
C LYS A 84 -15.01 24.14 -19.08
N SER A 85 -15.91 24.15 -20.05
CA SER A 85 -16.39 22.91 -20.69
C SER A 85 -15.21 22.08 -21.21
N GLY A 86 -15.16 20.81 -20.81
CA GLY A 86 -14.05 19.88 -21.11
C GLY A 86 -12.81 20.00 -20.22
N ALA A 87 -12.75 20.96 -19.29
CA ALA A 87 -11.67 21.04 -18.31
C ALA A 87 -11.95 20.11 -17.12
N SER A 88 -10.90 19.46 -16.61
CA SER A 88 -10.95 18.66 -15.39
C SER A 88 -10.05 19.30 -14.33
N VAL A 89 -10.62 19.60 -13.17
CA VAL A 89 -9.85 20.09 -12.02
C VAL A 89 -9.33 18.87 -11.25
N PHE A 90 -8.02 18.64 -11.31
CA PHE A 90 -7.38 17.48 -10.68
C PHE A 90 -7.70 17.37 -9.18
N PHE A 91 -7.64 18.49 -8.46
CA PHE A 91 -7.94 18.52 -7.02
C PHE A 91 -9.36 17.98 -6.72
N LEU A 92 -10.36 18.43 -7.47
CA LEU A 92 -11.76 18.03 -7.27
C LEU A 92 -12.04 16.60 -7.77
N ASN A 93 -11.53 16.24 -8.95
CA ASN A 93 -11.87 14.96 -9.59
C ASN A 93 -11.03 13.77 -9.13
N VAL A 94 -9.84 14.02 -8.57
CA VAL A 94 -8.86 12.98 -8.22
C VAL A 94 -8.52 12.97 -6.74
N LEU A 95 -8.27 14.14 -6.14
CA LEU A 95 -7.84 14.21 -4.73
C LEU A 95 -9.01 14.23 -3.75
N MET A 96 -10.08 14.99 -4.00
CA MET A 96 -11.23 15.02 -3.10
C MET A 96 -11.91 13.67 -2.86
N PRO A 97 -12.02 12.75 -3.83
CA PRO A 97 -12.53 11.41 -3.58
C PRO A 97 -11.75 10.59 -2.53
N ILE A 98 -10.50 10.95 -2.23
CA ILE A 98 -9.71 10.34 -1.14
C ILE A 98 -10.45 10.46 0.20
N VAL A 99 -11.14 11.58 0.46
CA VAL A 99 -11.91 11.81 1.70
C VAL A 99 -12.96 10.72 1.91
N PHE A 100 -13.72 10.40 0.87
CA PHE A 100 -14.74 9.36 0.91
C PHE A 100 -14.13 7.96 1.09
N ILE A 101 -13.03 7.67 0.39
CA ILE A 101 -12.37 6.36 0.54
C ILE A 101 -11.78 6.21 1.95
N SER A 102 -11.18 7.25 2.52
CA SER A 102 -10.71 7.24 3.91
C SER A 102 -11.86 6.99 4.90
N ALA A 103 -13.01 7.65 4.70
CA ALA A 103 -14.21 7.39 5.50
C ALA A 103 -14.64 5.91 5.43
N LEU A 104 -14.65 5.32 4.23
CA LEU A 104 -14.98 3.91 4.03
C LEU A 104 -13.97 2.97 4.73
N VAL A 105 -12.68 3.28 4.63
CA VAL A 105 -11.62 2.55 5.35
C VAL A 105 -11.87 2.64 6.87
N GLY A 106 -12.22 3.81 7.39
CA GLY A 106 -12.57 4.01 8.79
C GLY A 106 -13.75 3.15 9.23
N ILE A 107 -14.83 3.10 8.43
CA ILE A 107 -15.99 2.23 8.68
C ILE A 107 -15.56 0.77 8.72
N LEU A 108 -14.85 0.28 7.69
CA LEU A 108 -14.43 -1.12 7.59
C LEU A 108 -13.45 -1.52 8.71
N ASN A 109 -12.64 -0.58 9.19
CA ASN A 109 -11.77 -0.78 10.34
C ASN A 109 -12.57 -0.82 11.66
N TYR A 110 -13.58 0.05 11.81
CA TYR A 110 -14.47 0.07 12.96
C TYR A 110 -15.24 -1.24 13.14
N ILE A 111 -15.85 -1.75 12.06
CA ILE A 111 -16.59 -3.02 12.06
C ILE A 111 -15.69 -4.27 12.01
N LYS A 112 -14.36 -4.09 12.05
CA LYS A 112 -13.35 -5.17 12.09
C LYS A 112 -13.26 -6.04 10.84
N VAL A 113 -13.76 -5.58 9.69
CA VAL A 113 -13.59 -6.28 8.41
C VAL A 113 -12.14 -6.19 7.92
N LEU A 114 -11.53 -5.00 7.93
CA LEU A 114 -10.12 -4.85 7.50
C LEU A 114 -9.15 -5.60 8.41
N PRO A 115 -9.19 -5.45 9.76
CA PRO A 115 -8.36 -6.25 10.66
C PRO A 115 -8.49 -7.76 10.44
N PHE A 116 -9.69 -8.26 10.17
CA PHE A 116 -9.91 -9.68 9.88
C PHE A 116 -9.18 -10.10 8.59
N ILE A 117 -9.37 -9.37 7.49
CA ILE A 117 -8.71 -9.66 6.21
C ILE A 117 -7.19 -9.60 6.36
N ILE A 118 -6.68 -8.55 7.00
CA ILE A 118 -5.25 -8.33 7.24
C ILE A 118 -4.65 -9.46 8.06
N LYS A 119 -5.30 -9.91 9.14
CA LYS A 119 -4.82 -11.01 9.99
C LYS A 119 -4.62 -12.29 9.18
N TRP A 120 -5.59 -12.65 8.34
CA TRP A 120 -5.52 -13.87 7.55
C TRP A 120 -4.51 -13.79 6.40
N LEU A 121 -4.47 -12.67 5.69
CA LEU A 121 -3.47 -12.43 4.66
C LEU A 121 -2.05 -12.39 5.24
N GLY A 122 -1.87 -11.70 6.38
CA GLY A 122 -0.58 -11.63 7.08
C GLY A 122 -0.09 -13.02 7.50
N LYS A 123 -0.96 -13.89 8.02
CA LYS A 123 -0.62 -15.29 8.31
C LYS A 123 -0.23 -16.08 7.07
N GLY A 124 -0.99 -15.91 5.97
CA GLY A 124 -0.67 -16.55 4.69
C GLY A 124 0.69 -16.12 4.14
N ILE A 125 0.96 -14.81 4.16
CA ILE A 125 2.24 -14.26 3.72
C ILE A 125 3.37 -14.70 4.65
N ASN A 126 3.18 -14.72 5.97
CA ASN A 126 4.20 -15.22 6.90
C ASN A 126 4.56 -16.69 6.63
N LYS A 127 3.55 -17.53 6.31
CA LYS A 127 3.81 -18.93 5.96
C LYS A 127 4.68 -19.07 4.69
N LEU A 128 4.57 -18.13 3.76
CA LEU A 128 5.36 -18.11 2.53
C LEU A 128 6.74 -17.45 2.71
N SER A 129 6.78 -16.31 3.39
CA SER A 129 7.97 -15.47 3.56
C SER A 129 8.86 -15.92 4.71
N GLY A 130 8.29 -16.51 5.76
CA GLY A 130 8.96 -16.79 7.03
C GLY A 130 9.54 -15.54 7.69
N MET A 131 8.99 -14.34 7.41
CA MET A 131 9.54 -13.06 7.89
C MET A 131 9.09 -12.67 9.30
N GLY A 132 8.20 -13.43 9.91
CA GLY A 132 7.57 -13.08 11.18
C GLY A 132 6.14 -12.61 10.96
N GLU A 133 5.28 -12.88 11.94
CA GLU A 133 3.87 -12.50 11.85
C GLU A 133 3.69 -10.99 11.88
N LEU A 134 4.48 -10.26 12.67
CA LEU A 134 4.44 -8.81 12.75
C LEU A 134 4.79 -8.16 11.41
N GLU A 135 5.89 -8.57 10.79
CA GLU A 135 6.39 -8.04 9.52
C GLU A 135 5.40 -8.30 8.39
N SER A 136 4.84 -9.52 8.36
CA SER A 136 3.86 -9.91 7.34
C SER A 136 2.52 -9.20 7.55
N TYR A 137 2.08 -9.06 8.81
CA TYR A 137 0.90 -8.26 9.16
C TYR A 137 1.11 -6.79 8.77
N PHE A 138 2.26 -6.21 9.08
CA PHE A 138 2.57 -4.81 8.81
C PHE A 138 2.63 -4.53 7.31
N ALA A 139 3.24 -5.42 6.52
CA ALA A 139 3.31 -5.31 5.08
C ALA A 139 1.91 -5.31 4.42
N VAL A 140 1.03 -6.22 4.85
CA VAL A 140 -0.36 -6.24 4.36
C VAL A 140 -1.14 -5.03 4.84
N SER A 141 -1.02 -4.68 6.13
CA SER A 141 -1.72 -3.54 6.72
C SER A 141 -1.37 -2.25 5.99
N THR A 142 -0.09 -2.03 5.67
CA THR A 142 0.36 -0.79 5.01
C THR A 142 -0.21 -0.68 3.60
N ALA A 143 -0.26 -1.78 2.85
CA ALA A 143 -0.87 -1.79 1.52
C ALA A 143 -2.38 -1.50 1.53
N VAL A 144 -3.05 -1.77 2.65
CA VAL A 144 -4.50 -1.56 2.80
C VAL A 144 -4.81 -0.19 3.40
N LEU A 145 -4.28 0.09 4.58
CA LEU A 145 -4.62 1.25 5.40
C LEU A 145 -3.79 2.49 5.03
N GLY A 146 -2.52 2.29 4.67
CA GLY A 146 -1.55 3.38 4.50
C GLY A 146 -0.49 3.40 5.59
N GLN A 147 0.56 4.20 5.38
CA GLN A 147 1.70 4.23 6.29
C GLN A 147 1.37 4.84 7.66
N PRO A 148 0.77 6.04 7.78
CA PRO A 148 0.53 6.67 9.08
C PRO A 148 -0.34 5.83 10.01
N GLU A 149 -1.42 5.24 9.48
CA GLU A 149 -2.42 4.50 10.24
C GLU A 149 -1.83 3.21 10.82
N VAL A 150 -0.97 2.54 10.06
CA VAL A 150 -0.42 1.24 10.47
C VAL A 150 0.64 1.42 11.55
N PHE A 151 1.43 2.49 11.53
CA PHE A 151 2.35 2.78 12.62
C PHE A 151 1.63 3.01 13.95
N LEU A 152 0.43 3.59 13.93
CA LEU A 152 -0.40 3.72 15.13
C LEU A 152 -0.80 2.36 15.70
N THR A 153 -1.10 1.37 14.84
CA THR A 153 -1.49 0.02 15.29
C THR A 153 -0.38 -0.74 16.03
N ILE A 154 0.89 -0.33 15.86
CA ILE A 154 2.04 -0.97 16.52
C ILE A 154 2.81 -0.01 17.43
N LYS A 155 2.28 1.19 17.68
CA LYS A 155 2.98 2.30 18.36
C LYS A 155 3.66 1.88 19.67
N GLU A 156 2.95 1.12 20.49
CA GLU A 156 3.43 0.64 21.79
C GLU A 156 4.53 -0.43 21.69
N ARG A 157 4.63 -1.10 20.54
CA ARG A 157 5.62 -2.14 20.28
C ARG A 157 6.92 -1.55 19.72
N ILE A 158 6.86 -0.39 19.04
CA ILE A 158 8.03 0.25 18.41
C ILE A 158 9.25 0.34 19.34
N PRO A 159 9.13 0.76 20.61
CA PRO A 159 10.29 0.86 21.52
C PRO A 159 10.98 -0.47 21.82
N ASN A 160 10.26 -1.59 21.66
CA ASN A 160 10.75 -2.93 21.96
C ASN A 160 11.23 -3.68 20.70
N LEU A 161 11.16 -3.06 19.52
CA LEU A 161 11.61 -3.67 18.27
C LEU A 161 13.13 -3.59 18.15
N SER A 162 13.74 -4.69 17.72
CA SER A 162 15.14 -4.65 17.31
C SER A 162 15.35 -3.71 16.11
N PRO A 163 16.54 -3.11 15.96
CA PRO A 163 16.84 -2.23 14.84
C PRO A 163 16.55 -2.85 13.47
N GLN A 164 16.80 -4.16 13.34
CA GLN A 164 16.53 -4.90 12.10
C GLN A 164 15.02 -4.98 11.82
N ARG A 165 14.20 -5.27 12.82
CA ARG A 165 12.74 -5.34 12.63
C ARG A 165 12.16 -3.98 12.31
N LEU A 166 12.62 -2.95 13.03
CA LEU A 166 12.20 -1.58 12.78
C LEU A 166 12.55 -1.15 11.34
N TYR A 167 13.75 -1.48 10.85
CA TYR A 167 14.12 -1.24 9.45
C TYR A 167 13.15 -1.92 8.47
N THR A 168 12.88 -3.23 8.65
CA THR A 168 12.00 -3.98 7.73
C THR A 168 10.58 -3.41 7.70
N ILE A 169 10.06 -3.02 8.87
CA ILE A 169 8.76 -2.37 8.99
C ILE A 169 8.75 -1.02 8.25
N CYS A 170 9.76 -0.17 8.46
CA CYS A 170 9.89 1.10 7.76
C CYS A 170 10.04 0.93 6.24
N ALA A 171 10.91 0.02 5.79
CA ALA A 171 11.11 -0.27 4.37
C ALA A 171 9.83 -0.79 3.72
N SER A 172 9.10 -1.67 4.42
CA SER A 172 7.80 -2.16 3.96
C SER A 172 6.77 -1.04 3.89
N ALA A 173 6.75 -0.13 4.87
CA ALA A 173 5.87 1.03 4.89
C ALA A 173 6.10 1.93 3.67
N MET A 174 7.36 2.32 3.45
CA MET A 174 7.75 3.21 2.36
C MET A 174 7.56 2.62 0.97
N SER A 175 7.52 1.29 0.86
CA SER A 175 7.29 0.62 -0.42
C SER A 175 5.83 0.68 -0.88
N ALA A 176 4.88 0.86 0.03
CA ALA A 176 3.47 0.64 -0.24
C ALA A 176 2.72 1.94 -0.50
N VAL A 177 1.53 1.75 -1.07
CA VAL A 177 0.54 2.80 -1.31
C VAL A 177 -0.73 2.38 -0.59
N SER A 178 -1.42 3.34 0.05
CA SER A 178 -2.71 3.08 0.70
C SER A 178 -3.83 2.77 -0.31
N ALA A 179 -4.84 2.01 0.12
CA ALA A 179 -6.01 1.74 -0.73
C ALA A 179 -6.75 3.04 -1.13
N ALA A 180 -6.67 4.09 -0.31
CA ALA A 180 -7.25 5.41 -0.60
C ALA A 180 -6.67 6.05 -1.88
N MET A 181 -5.42 5.75 -2.20
CA MET A 181 -4.74 6.25 -3.41
C MET A 181 -4.92 5.34 -4.63
N LEU A 182 -5.48 4.13 -4.48
CA LEU A 182 -5.76 3.26 -5.64
C LEU A 182 -6.65 3.99 -6.65
N ALA A 183 -7.70 4.63 -6.15
CA ALA A 183 -8.74 5.20 -6.99
C ALA A 183 -8.23 6.39 -7.82
N SER A 184 -7.30 7.18 -7.29
CA SER A 184 -6.63 8.25 -8.03
C SER A 184 -5.72 7.69 -9.13
N TYR A 185 -4.94 6.65 -8.84
CA TYR A 185 -4.11 5.98 -9.85
C TYR A 185 -4.92 5.31 -10.96
N MET A 186 -6.09 4.77 -10.65
CA MET A 186 -6.99 4.18 -11.66
C MET A 186 -7.56 5.20 -12.66
N LYS A 187 -7.54 6.51 -12.33
CA LYS A 187 -7.87 7.57 -13.29
C LYS A 187 -6.74 7.87 -14.27
N MET A 188 -5.52 7.45 -13.95
CA MET A 188 -4.31 7.75 -14.72
C MET A 188 -3.81 6.52 -15.50
N VAL A 189 -4.01 5.32 -14.97
CA VAL A 189 -3.46 4.05 -15.49
C VAL A 189 -4.56 2.97 -15.43
N PRO A 190 -4.57 1.97 -16.35
CA PRO A 190 -5.60 0.93 -16.32
C PRO A 190 -5.67 0.20 -14.97
N GLY A 191 -6.87 0.19 -14.36
CA GLY A 191 -7.04 -0.24 -12.97
C GLY A 191 -6.58 -1.66 -12.66
N LYS A 192 -6.69 -2.59 -13.63
CA LYS A 192 -6.18 -3.96 -13.49
C LYS A 192 -4.68 -4.00 -13.12
N PHE A 193 -3.87 -3.08 -13.64
CA PHE A 193 -2.44 -3.04 -13.34
C PHE A 193 -2.19 -2.42 -11.97
N VAL A 194 -2.98 -1.41 -11.59
CA VAL A 194 -2.90 -0.78 -10.26
C VAL A 194 -3.20 -1.81 -9.17
N VAL A 195 -4.29 -2.58 -9.32
CA VAL A 195 -4.69 -3.62 -8.36
C VAL A 195 -3.60 -4.68 -8.21
N VAL A 196 -3.15 -5.26 -9.33
CA VAL A 196 -2.10 -6.31 -9.30
C VAL A 196 -0.80 -5.78 -8.71
N ALA A 197 -0.39 -4.56 -9.06
CA ALA A 197 0.83 -3.96 -8.56
C ALA A 197 0.84 -3.83 -7.04
N VAL A 198 -0.27 -3.37 -6.43
CA VAL A 198 -0.36 -3.24 -4.96
C VAL A 198 -0.22 -4.59 -4.27
N PHE A 199 -0.87 -5.64 -4.78
CA PHE A 199 -0.72 -6.98 -4.21
C PHE A 199 0.68 -7.55 -4.37
N LEU A 200 1.28 -7.42 -5.56
CA LEU A 200 2.64 -7.90 -5.82
C LEU A 200 3.67 -7.13 -4.99
N ASN A 201 3.46 -5.85 -4.73
CA ASN A 201 4.37 -5.00 -3.98
C ASN A 201 4.57 -5.48 -2.53
N ILE A 202 3.56 -6.07 -1.90
CA ILE A 202 3.70 -6.67 -0.56
C ILE A 202 4.84 -7.70 -0.55
N PHE A 203 4.92 -8.53 -1.59
CA PHE A 203 5.99 -9.51 -1.73
C PHE A 203 7.32 -8.86 -2.11
N SER A 204 7.32 -7.84 -2.99
CA SER A 204 8.53 -7.10 -3.38
C SER A 204 9.22 -6.48 -2.17
N ALA A 205 8.46 -5.85 -1.27
CA ALA A 205 8.98 -5.26 -0.05
C ALA A 205 9.70 -6.28 0.83
N LEU A 206 9.11 -7.46 0.99
CA LEU A 206 9.69 -8.56 1.77
C LEU A 206 10.91 -9.18 1.07
N ILE A 207 10.91 -9.29 -0.26
CA ILE A 207 12.08 -9.75 -1.04
C ILE A 207 13.25 -8.79 -0.82
N ILE A 208 13.04 -7.49 -0.98
CA ILE A 208 14.10 -6.50 -0.76
C ILE A 208 14.57 -6.54 0.69
N SER A 209 13.67 -6.71 1.66
CA SER A 209 14.04 -6.87 3.06
C SER A 209 14.89 -8.12 3.31
N CYS A 210 14.60 -9.27 2.65
CA CYS A 210 15.43 -10.48 2.71
C CYS A 210 16.87 -10.26 2.22
N ILE A 211 17.07 -9.30 1.31
CA ILE A 211 18.36 -9.01 0.68
C ILE A 211 19.12 -7.96 1.49
N VAL A 212 18.49 -6.81 1.74
CA VAL A 212 19.15 -5.64 2.33
C VAL A 212 19.31 -5.78 3.83
N ASN A 213 18.33 -6.35 4.52
CA ASN A 213 18.33 -6.48 5.98
C ASN A 213 18.02 -7.91 6.43
N PRO A 214 18.90 -8.88 6.14
CA PRO A 214 18.67 -10.27 6.50
C PRO A 214 18.83 -10.53 8.00
N TYR A 215 17.77 -11.03 8.63
CA TYR A 215 17.79 -11.59 9.98
C TYR A 215 16.81 -12.77 10.09
N GLU A 216 16.98 -13.57 11.15
CA GLU A 216 16.02 -14.60 11.52
C GLU A 216 15.04 -14.00 12.52
N PRO A 217 13.74 -13.96 12.20
CA PRO A 217 12.74 -13.49 13.15
C PRO A 217 12.62 -14.48 14.31
N GLU A 218 12.62 -13.97 15.54
CA GLU A 218 12.47 -14.76 16.76
C GLU A 218 11.05 -15.38 16.82
N VAL A 219 10.97 -16.62 17.33
CA VAL A 219 9.72 -17.43 17.36
C VAL A 219 8.68 -16.89 18.34
N GLU A 220 9.09 -16.03 19.29
CA GLU A 220 8.34 -15.78 20.53
C GLU A 220 7.19 -14.75 20.45
N ASP A 221 6.92 -14.19 19.27
CA ASP A 221 5.90 -13.14 19.11
C ASP A 221 4.47 -13.66 18.79
N GLN A 222 4.23 -14.97 18.91
CA GLN A 222 2.96 -15.62 18.55
C GLN A 222 1.75 -15.19 19.42
N LYS A 223 1.96 -14.58 20.58
CA LYS A 223 0.88 -14.26 21.54
C LYS A 223 0.26 -12.87 21.39
N THR A 224 0.68 -12.04 20.44
CA THR A 224 0.55 -10.58 20.63
C THR A 224 0.09 -9.80 19.40
N ILE A 225 -0.64 -10.44 18.46
CA ILE A 225 -1.50 -9.72 17.51
C ILE A 225 -2.88 -9.43 18.15
N GLU A 226 -3.15 -10.00 19.33
CA GLU A 226 -4.36 -9.72 20.11
C GLU A 226 -4.20 -8.56 21.10
N ALA A 227 -3.01 -7.95 21.18
CA ALA A 227 -2.77 -6.85 22.10
C ALA A 227 -3.27 -5.53 21.53
N HIS A 228 -4.27 -5.00 22.23
CA HIS A 228 -4.75 -3.61 22.22
C HIS A 228 -5.81 -3.25 21.17
N LEU A 229 -6.96 -3.91 21.33
CA LEU A 229 -8.28 -3.27 21.29
C LEU A 229 -8.60 -2.54 22.62
N SER A 230 -7.60 -2.17 23.41
CA SER A 230 -7.76 -1.50 24.71
C SER A 230 -7.46 -0.01 24.57
N THR A 231 -8.42 0.67 23.98
CA THR A 231 -8.91 1.97 24.43
C THR A 231 -10.43 1.82 24.36
N GLU A 232 -11.19 2.53 25.18
CA GLU A 232 -12.65 2.59 25.03
C GLU A 232 -13.00 2.63 23.53
N LYS A 233 -13.95 1.80 23.08
CA LYS A 233 -14.37 1.83 21.68
C LYS A 233 -14.77 3.26 21.38
N GLU A 234 -13.92 3.98 20.65
CA GLU A 234 -14.24 5.33 20.21
C GLU A 234 -15.62 5.27 19.54
N PRO A 235 -16.54 6.19 19.85
CA PRO A 235 -17.84 6.24 19.22
C PRO A 235 -17.71 6.17 17.69
N PHE A 236 -18.61 5.43 17.03
CA PHE A 236 -18.56 5.24 15.57
C PHE A 236 -18.39 6.55 14.80
N PHE A 237 -19.15 7.58 15.17
CA PHE A 237 -19.09 8.89 14.50
C PHE A 237 -17.78 9.65 14.78
N GLN A 238 -17.13 9.41 15.91
CA GLN A 238 -15.81 9.96 16.18
C GLN A 238 -14.76 9.31 15.27
N VAL A 239 -14.75 7.98 15.17
CA VAL A 239 -13.86 7.26 14.25
C VAL A 239 -14.10 7.68 12.81
N LEU A 240 -15.36 7.73 12.39
CA LEU A 240 -15.73 8.17 11.04
C LEU A 240 -15.26 9.61 10.77
N GLY A 241 -15.50 10.53 11.71
CA GLY A 241 -15.08 11.92 11.62
C GLY A 241 -13.57 12.07 11.49
N ASN A 242 -12.80 11.35 12.31
CA ASN A 242 -11.34 11.36 12.25
C ASN A 242 -10.83 10.93 10.87
N TYR A 243 -11.31 9.80 10.33
CA TYR A 243 -10.90 9.31 9.00
C TYR A 243 -11.29 10.24 7.86
N ILE A 244 -12.43 10.96 7.96
CA ILE A 244 -12.82 12.00 7.00
C ILE A 244 -11.81 13.15 7.01
N VAL A 245 -11.46 13.65 8.20
CA VAL A 245 -10.49 14.76 8.35
C VAL A 245 -9.10 14.34 7.89
N ASP A 246 -8.65 13.14 8.27
CA ASP A 246 -7.36 12.58 7.84
C ASP A 246 -7.29 12.43 6.32
N GLY A 247 -8.36 11.94 5.69
CA GLY A 247 -8.48 11.85 4.24
C GLY A 247 -8.40 13.22 3.55
N PHE A 248 -9.01 14.24 4.14
CA PHE A 248 -8.94 15.61 3.62
C PHE A 248 -7.54 16.21 3.77
N GLN A 249 -6.89 16.02 4.91
CA GLN A 249 -5.52 16.46 5.14
C GLN A 249 -4.53 15.75 4.19
N LEU A 250 -4.75 14.47 3.90
CA LEU A 250 -3.98 13.73 2.91
C LEU A 250 -4.13 14.36 1.52
N ALA A 251 -5.35 14.65 1.08
CA ALA A 251 -5.61 15.30 -0.20
C ALA A 251 -4.90 16.67 -0.32
N LEU A 252 -4.95 17.50 0.73
CA LEU A 252 -4.23 18.79 0.77
C LEU A 252 -2.72 18.63 0.72
N THR A 253 -2.18 17.65 1.45
CA THR A 253 -0.75 17.37 1.47
C THR A 253 -0.26 16.94 0.09
N VAL A 254 -0.98 16.06 -0.59
CA VAL A 254 -0.68 15.64 -1.97
C VAL A 254 -0.75 16.83 -2.93
N ALA A 255 -1.76 17.68 -2.83
CA ALA A 255 -1.87 18.88 -3.66
C ALA A 255 -0.67 19.81 -3.48
N ALA A 256 -0.28 20.10 -2.23
CA ALA A 256 0.87 20.94 -1.91
C ALA A 256 2.18 20.35 -2.45
N MET A 257 2.41 19.04 -2.25
CA MET A 257 3.58 18.35 -2.78
C MET A 257 3.66 18.41 -4.31
N LEU A 258 2.53 18.21 -5.00
CA LEU A 258 2.48 18.29 -6.47
C LEU A 258 2.78 19.70 -6.96
N ILE A 259 2.19 20.73 -6.35
CA ILE A 259 2.47 22.13 -6.71
C ILE A 259 3.97 22.41 -6.55
N GLY A 260 4.55 22.02 -5.42
CA GLY A 260 5.98 22.21 -5.16
C GLY A 260 6.86 21.49 -6.17
N PHE A 261 6.68 20.17 -6.33
CA PHE A 261 7.54 19.37 -7.22
C PHE A 261 7.36 19.73 -8.69
N VAL A 262 6.14 19.97 -9.18
CA VAL A 262 5.91 20.38 -10.58
C VAL A 262 6.52 21.75 -10.84
N SER A 263 6.42 22.68 -9.88
CA SER A 263 7.07 23.99 -9.99
C SER A 263 8.60 23.85 -10.03
N LEU A 264 9.18 23.00 -9.19
CA LEU A 264 10.62 22.73 -9.18
C LEU A 264 11.10 22.08 -10.48
N VAL A 265 10.34 21.15 -11.05
CA VAL A 265 10.65 20.54 -12.35
C VAL A 265 10.58 21.58 -13.47
N THR A 266 9.63 22.51 -13.40
CA THR A 266 9.53 23.62 -14.37
C THR A 266 10.66 24.63 -14.19
N LEU A 267 11.10 24.86 -12.94
CA LEU A 267 12.20 25.76 -12.60
C LEU A 267 13.55 25.19 -13.04
N ALA A 268 13.79 23.88 -12.84
CA ALA A 268 14.99 23.18 -13.25
C ALA A 268 14.84 22.80 -14.73
N PRO A 269 15.28 23.64 -15.67
CA PRO A 269 15.12 23.35 -17.08
C PRO A 269 16.11 22.22 -17.38
N MET A 270 15.66 20.96 -17.36
CA MET A 270 16.41 19.92 -18.05
C MET A 270 16.48 20.38 -19.50
N SER A 271 17.69 20.72 -19.94
CA SER A 271 17.97 21.28 -21.25
C SER A 271 17.50 20.31 -22.34
N ARG A 272 16.37 20.66 -22.98
CA ARG A 272 15.83 20.14 -24.25
C ARG A 272 15.46 18.65 -24.31
#